data_AF-A0A6N7BH67-F1
#
_entry.id   AF-A0A6N7BH67-F1
#
_cell.length_a   1.000
_cell.length_b   1.000
_cell.length_c   1.000
_cell.angle_alpha   90.00
_cell.angle_beta   90.00
_cell.angle_gamma   90.00
#
_symmetry.space_group_name_H-M   'P 1'
#
loop_
_entity.id
_entity.type
_entity.pdbx_description
1 polymer ?
#
loop_
_entity_poly.entity_id
_entity_poly.type
_entity_poly.pdbx_seq_one_letter_code
_entity_poly.pdbx_strand_id
1 'polypeptide(L)'
;MEVLIENIITYSFIVLLLASLIYFQLRRGKKQTKTVKQKIEKAKELGFHEPVSLHPVVNLDICIGSTACVASCPEKDILGMVEGKAATIHASRCVGHGACFHSCPLGAITLVIGTEKRGVDLPHVSPHFETNVKGIFIAGELGGMGLIKNAVIQGKQAIDNISKSLTRSPKAEYDIVIIGAGPAGISASLAAKESKLKAMTIEQDSLGGTVYSFPRKKIIMTAPMHLPLYGKFKKTEITKTELLGLWDEVLTKNNITIQENERVISIEKNEDHFVVQTNKKTVTTNSVLLAIGRRGSPRKLGVEGEELEKVSYRLIEPEFVNNQDVLVVGGGDSAIETALALIEGNNTITLSYRGDSFSRIKPKNFENIKKAVEEKTIDVMFKSNIVKISEKTVKIMFEQNGVTVEKEIKNDLVYIFAGGELPNEFLSKAGIRITKKYGEAVLKHQD
;
A
#
# COMPACT_ATOMS: atom_id res chain seq x y z
N MET A 1 -68.58 12.19 20.31
CA MET A 1 -68.22 12.90 19.05
C MET A 1 -66.83 13.53 19.18
N GLU A 2 -66.55 14.20 20.30
CA GLU A 2 -65.23 14.80 20.60
C GLU A 2 -64.06 13.81 20.53
N VAL A 3 -64.17 12.64 21.20
CA VAL A 3 -63.12 11.60 21.18
C VAL A 3 -62.80 11.09 19.76
N LEU A 4 -63.80 11.04 18.87
CA LEU A 4 -63.60 10.62 17.48
C LEU A 4 -62.82 11.69 16.70
N ILE A 5 -63.14 12.97 16.93
CA ILE A 5 -62.49 14.11 16.29
C ILE A 5 -61.03 14.24 16.79
N GLU A 6 -60.77 14.10 18.09
CA GLU A 6 -59.42 14.09 18.66
C GLU A 6 -58.56 12.95 18.08
N ASN A 7 -59.14 11.74 17.96
CA ASN A 7 -58.45 10.61 17.34
C ASN A 7 -58.13 10.88 15.87
N ILE A 8 -59.07 11.42 15.09
CA ILE A 8 -58.84 11.74 13.66
C ILE A 8 -57.73 12.80 13.49
N ILE A 9 -57.72 13.83 14.34
CA ILE A 9 -56.68 14.87 14.33
C ILE A 9 -55.32 14.26 14.69
N THR A 10 -55.26 13.43 15.73
CA THR A 10 -54.03 12.79 16.19
C THR A 10 -53.46 11.84 15.12
N TYR A 11 -54.29 10.96 14.55
CA TYR A 11 -53.87 10.06 13.48
C TYR A 11 -53.47 10.81 12.20
N SER A 12 -54.21 11.85 11.81
CA SER A 12 -53.84 12.68 10.65
C SER A 12 -52.50 13.38 10.86
N PHE A 13 -52.25 13.89 12.07
CA PHE A 13 -50.96 14.50 12.40
C PHE A 13 -49.82 13.49 12.34
N ILE A 14 -50.01 12.29 12.90
CA ILE A 14 -49.01 11.20 12.82
C ILE A 14 -48.74 10.81 11.36
N VAL A 15 -49.79 10.64 10.54
CA VAL A 15 -49.66 10.30 9.12
C VAL A 15 -48.94 11.40 8.35
N LEU A 16 -49.27 12.67 8.58
CA LEU A 16 -48.57 13.81 7.97
C LEU A 16 -47.09 13.87 8.39
N LEU A 17 -46.79 13.60 9.66
CA LEU A 17 -45.42 13.57 10.18
C LEU A 17 -44.62 12.43 9.56
N LEU A 18 -45.19 11.22 9.46
CA LEU A 18 -44.58 10.07 8.78
C LEU A 18 -44.40 10.33 7.29
N ALA A 19 -45.40 10.88 6.60
CA ALA A 19 -45.33 11.21 5.17
C ALA A 19 -44.25 12.28 4.90
N SER A 20 -44.16 13.30 5.77
CA SER A 20 -43.12 14.33 5.70
C SER A 20 -41.72 13.75 5.89
N LEU A 21 -41.54 12.87 6.89
CA LEU A 21 -40.27 12.16 7.13
C LEU A 21 -39.89 11.30 5.92
N ILE A 22 -40.81 10.50 5.38
CA ILE A 22 -40.59 9.67 4.19
C ILE A 22 -40.22 10.55 3.00
N TYR A 23 -40.97 11.63 2.75
CA TYR A 23 -40.69 12.56 1.67
C TYR A 23 -39.28 13.18 1.77
N PHE A 24 -38.89 13.62 2.98
CA PHE A 24 -37.58 14.19 3.21
C PHE A 24 -36.47 13.16 3.01
N GLN A 25 -36.65 11.92 3.49
CA GLN A 25 -35.71 10.83 3.27
C GLN A 25 -35.56 10.47 1.79
N LEU A 26 -36.66 10.36 1.05
CA LEU A 26 -36.65 10.09 -0.39
C LEU A 26 -35.94 11.22 -1.16
N ARG A 27 -36.24 12.49 -0.82
CA ARG A 27 -35.59 13.65 -1.45
C ARG A 27 -34.09 13.70 -1.14
N ARG A 28 -33.70 13.43 0.10
CA ARG A 28 -32.30 13.33 0.52
C ARG A 28 -31.59 12.20 -0.21
N GLY A 29 -32.21 11.02 -0.30
CA GLY A 29 -31.69 9.85 -1.01
C GLY A 29 -31.49 10.10 -2.50
N LYS A 30 -32.45 10.75 -3.16
CA LYS A 30 -32.33 11.18 -4.58
C LYS A 30 -31.17 12.15 -4.78
N LYS A 31 -31.02 13.16 -3.90
CA LYS A 31 -29.91 14.12 -3.96
C LYS A 31 -28.56 13.42 -3.78
N GLN A 32 -28.43 12.56 -2.77
CA GLN A 32 -27.22 11.80 -2.51
C GLN A 32 -26.85 10.90 -3.69
N THR A 33 -27.82 10.16 -4.24
CA THR A 33 -27.64 9.32 -5.43
C THR A 33 -27.14 10.14 -6.61
N LYS A 34 -27.72 11.31 -6.88
CA LYS A 34 -27.28 12.19 -7.97
C LYS A 34 -25.82 12.62 -7.79
N THR A 35 -25.45 13.05 -6.58
CA THR A 35 -24.06 13.46 -6.28
C THR A 35 -23.09 12.29 -6.43
N VAL A 36 -23.44 11.11 -5.93
CA VAL A 36 -22.56 9.92 -6.01
C VAL A 36 -22.43 9.45 -7.45
N LYS A 37 -23.51 9.41 -8.24
CA LYS A 37 -23.46 9.09 -9.68
C LYS A 37 -22.52 10.06 -10.42
N GLN A 38 -22.59 11.37 -10.16
CA GLN A 38 -21.66 12.35 -10.74
C GLN A 38 -20.20 12.08 -10.35
N LYS A 39 -19.94 11.71 -9.09
CA LYS A 39 -18.59 11.33 -8.63
C LYS A 39 -18.09 10.07 -9.34
N ILE A 40 -18.96 9.07 -9.53
CA ILE A 40 -18.63 7.84 -10.26
C ILE A 40 -18.27 8.13 -11.71
N GLU A 41 -19.06 8.94 -12.41
CA GLU A 41 -18.76 9.32 -13.80
C GLU A 41 -17.44 10.08 -13.91
N LYS A 42 -17.23 11.07 -13.04
CA LYS A 42 -15.93 11.76 -12.97
C LYS A 42 -14.77 10.82 -12.62
N ALA A 43 -15.01 9.80 -11.79
CA ALA A 43 -14.01 8.78 -11.49
C ALA A 43 -13.69 7.90 -12.70
N LYS A 44 -14.67 7.59 -13.57
CA LYS A 44 -14.45 6.87 -14.82
C LYS A 44 -13.64 7.71 -15.80
N GLU A 45 -14.01 8.97 -16.00
CA GLU A 45 -13.30 9.93 -16.87
C GLU A 45 -11.82 10.06 -16.48
N LEU A 46 -11.53 10.14 -15.17
CA LEU A 46 -10.17 10.28 -14.65
C LEU A 46 -9.43 8.93 -14.47
N GLY A 47 -10.08 7.80 -14.79
CA GLY A 47 -9.52 6.47 -14.58
C GLY A 47 -9.42 6.02 -13.11
N PHE A 48 -9.97 6.78 -12.17
CA PHE A 48 -9.98 6.46 -10.74
C PHE A 48 -10.95 5.33 -10.35
N HIS A 49 -11.87 4.96 -11.25
CA HIS A 49 -12.78 3.84 -10.99
C HIS A 49 -12.05 2.50 -11.04
N GLU A 50 -10.99 2.34 -11.83
CA GLU A 50 -10.31 1.05 -11.97
C GLU A 50 -9.29 0.83 -10.84
N PRO A 51 -9.48 -0.17 -9.96
CA PRO A 51 -8.61 -0.39 -8.82
C PRO A 51 -7.22 -0.88 -9.24
N VAL A 52 -6.21 -0.43 -8.50
CA VAL A 52 -4.81 -0.81 -8.69
C VAL A 52 -4.43 -2.00 -7.80
N SER A 53 -5.19 -2.23 -6.73
CA SER A 53 -4.91 -3.19 -5.66
C SER A 53 -6.23 -3.67 -5.03
N LEU A 54 -6.17 -4.09 -3.77
CA LEU A 54 -7.31 -4.48 -2.95
C LEU A 54 -8.38 -3.38 -2.92
N HIS A 55 -9.63 -3.73 -3.21
CA HIS A 55 -10.76 -2.81 -3.22
C HIS A 55 -12.05 -3.51 -2.75
N PRO A 56 -13.04 -2.76 -2.25
CA PRO A 56 -14.31 -3.34 -1.85
C PRO A 56 -15.22 -3.59 -3.06
N VAL A 57 -15.82 -4.77 -3.09
CA VAL A 57 -16.94 -5.15 -3.96
C VAL A 57 -18.18 -5.32 -3.08
N VAL A 58 -19.27 -4.65 -3.46
CA VAL A 58 -20.53 -4.68 -2.72
C VAL A 58 -21.47 -5.70 -3.36
N ASN A 59 -21.95 -6.66 -2.58
CA ASN A 59 -23.07 -7.52 -2.96
C ASN A 59 -24.38 -6.73 -2.78
N LEU A 60 -25.04 -6.41 -3.89
CA LEU A 60 -26.26 -5.59 -3.89
C LEU A 60 -27.49 -6.32 -3.34
N ASP A 61 -27.51 -7.66 -3.41
CA ASP A 61 -28.62 -8.47 -2.89
C ASP A 61 -28.62 -8.47 -1.36
N ILE A 62 -27.43 -8.51 -0.75
CA ILE A 62 -27.26 -8.51 0.71
C ILE A 62 -27.28 -7.09 1.30
N CYS A 63 -26.83 -6.08 0.54
CA CYS A 63 -26.66 -4.73 1.06
C CYS A 63 -28.01 -4.10 1.49
N ILE A 64 -28.20 -3.81 2.77
CA ILE A 64 -29.41 -3.09 3.27
C ILE A 64 -29.29 -1.57 3.28
N GLY A 65 -28.18 -1.01 2.78
CA GLY A 65 -28.02 0.43 2.72
C GLY A 65 -27.72 1.13 4.05
N SER A 66 -27.16 0.42 5.03
CA SER A 66 -26.91 0.96 6.39
C SER A 66 -25.92 2.13 6.45
N THR A 67 -25.21 2.44 5.36
CA THR A 67 -24.16 3.47 5.24
C THR A 67 -22.92 3.27 6.12
N ALA A 68 -22.87 2.25 6.97
CA ALA A 68 -21.76 1.98 7.89
C ALA A 68 -20.41 1.85 7.16
N CYS A 69 -20.38 1.18 6.01
CA CYS A 69 -19.19 1.01 5.18
C CYS A 69 -18.68 2.31 4.55
N VAL A 70 -19.57 3.26 4.26
CA VAL A 70 -19.23 4.58 3.73
C VAL A 70 -18.67 5.45 4.86
N ALA A 71 -19.34 5.43 6.02
CA ALA A 71 -18.95 6.23 7.18
C ALA A 71 -17.62 5.78 7.81
N SER A 72 -17.31 4.48 7.76
CA SER A 72 -16.10 3.91 8.36
C SER A 72 -14.83 4.08 7.52
N CYS A 73 -14.95 4.57 6.27
CA CYS A 73 -13.80 4.71 5.38
C CYS A 73 -13.03 6.03 5.64
N PRO A 74 -11.78 5.98 6.11
CA PRO A 74 -10.97 7.17 6.40
C PRO A 74 -10.52 7.90 5.13
N GLU A 75 -10.35 7.20 4.00
CA GLU A 75 -9.94 7.80 2.73
C GLU A 75 -11.05 8.67 2.10
N LYS A 76 -12.32 8.46 2.53
CA LYS A 76 -13.54 9.10 2.01
C LYS A 76 -13.77 8.85 0.51
N ASP A 77 -15.02 8.89 0.08
CA ASP A 77 -15.42 8.72 -1.33
C ASP A 77 -14.86 7.45 -2.03
N ILE A 78 -14.47 6.41 -1.29
CA ILE A 78 -14.19 5.09 -1.88
C ILE A 78 -15.51 4.38 -2.19
N LEU A 79 -16.46 4.47 -1.25
CA LEU A 79 -17.83 3.99 -1.35
C LEU A 79 -18.78 5.19 -1.22
N GLY A 80 -19.95 5.10 -1.86
CA GLY A 80 -21.07 6.01 -1.65
C GLY A 80 -22.41 5.31 -1.81
N MET A 81 -23.50 6.06 -1.63
CA MET A 81 -24.86 5.51 -1.72
C MET A 81 -25.50 5.85 -3.07
N VAL A 82 -25.95 4.81 -3.78
CA VAL A 82 -26.69 4.88 -5.03
C VAL A 82 -27.98 4.09 -4.84
N GLU A 83 -29.13 4.75 -4.95
CA GLU A 83 -30.45 4.10 -4.90
C GLU A 83 -30.64 3.23 -3.64
N GLY A 84 -30.13 3.72 -2.50
CA GLY A 84 -30.23 3.02 -1.22
C GLY A 84 -29.20 1.89 -1.02
N LYS A 85 -28.34 1.59 -1.99
CA LYS A 85 -27.29 0.58 -1.89
C LYS A 85 -25.91 1.23 -1.89
N ALA A 86 -24.93 0.58 -1.28
CA ALA A 86 -23.54 1.04 -1.37
C ALA A 86 -22.98 0.72 -2.76
N ALA A 87 -22.22 1.65 -3.32
CA ALA A 87 -21.56 1.52 -4.62
C ALA A 87 -20.14 2.08 -4.54
N THR A 88 -19.23 1.49 -5.29
CA THR A 88 -17.84 1.92 -5.36
C THR A 88 -17.71 3.17 -6.24
N ILE A 89 -16.96 4.16 -5.77
CA ILE A 89 -16.69 5.42 -6.48
C ILE A 89 -15.24 5.46 -6.96
N HIS A 90 -14.28 5.56 -6.03
CA HIS A 90 -12.86 5.68 -6.33
C HIS A 90 -12.08 4.42 -5.90
N ALA A 91 -12.29 3.30 -6.59
CA ALA A 91 -11.65 2.04 -6.23
C ALA A 91 -10.11 2.12 -6.28
N SER A 92 -9.55 2.92 -7.21
CA SER A 92 -8.09 3.11 -7.35
C SER A 92 -7.44 3.79 -6.14
N ARG A 93 -8.23 4.52 -5.35
CA ARG A 93 -7.78 5.24 -4.15
C ARG A 93 -7.92 4.41 -2.88
N CYS A 94 -8.46 3.19 -2.97
CA CYS A 94 -8.58 2.32 -1.81
C CYS A 94 -7.20 1.88 -1.33
N VAL A 95 -6.92 2.08 -0.05
CA VAL A 95 -5.67 1.63 0.59
C VAL A 95 -5.79 0.25 1.24
N GLY A 96 -6.94 -0.41 1.12
CA GLY A 96 -7.12 -1.79 1.60
C GLY A 96 -7.14 -1.97 3.12
N HIS A 97 -7.49 -0.93 3.90
CA HIS A 97 -7.54 -1.01 5.38
C HIS A 97 -8.70 -1.86 5.93
N GLY A 98 -9.71 -2.19 5.12
CA GLY A 98 -10.78 -3.15 5.45
C GLY A 98 -11.85 -2.68 6.44
N ALA A 99 -11.90 -1.40 6.84
CA ALA A 99 -12.92 -0.94 7.79
C ALA A 99 -14.34 -1.06 7.23
N CYS A 100 -14.51 -0.87 5.91
CA CYS A 100 -15.79 -1.09 5.23
C CYS A 100 -16.28 -2.53 5.38
N PHE A 101 -15.37 -3.51 5.27
CA PHE A 101 -15.64 -4.94 5.45
C PHE A 101 -16.14 -5.26 6.86
N HIS A 102 -15.43 -4.79 7.89
CA HIS A 102 -15.77 -5.05 9.29
C HIS A 102 -17.00 -4.29 9.80
N SER A 103 -17.25 -3.09 9.25
CA SER A 103 -18.40 -2.27 9.66
C SER A 103 -19.73 -2.68 9.00
N CYS A 104 -19.70 -3.57 8.00
CA CYS A 104 -20.92 -3.99 7.31
C CYS A 104 -21.72 -4.95 8.20
N PRO A 105 -22.95 -4.60 8.63
CA PRO A 105 -23.71 -5.42 9.57
C PRO A 105 -24.19 -6.75 8.98
N LEU A 106 -24.37 -6.82 7.64
CA LEU A 106 -24.81 -8.03 6.94
C LEU A 106 -23.71 -8.68 6.09
N GLY A 107 -22.46 -8.24 6.25
CA GLY A 107 -21.35 -8.83 5.49
C GLY A 107 -21.41 -8.65 3.97
N ALA A 108 -22.15 -7.65 3.46
CA ALA A 108 -22.31 -7.38 2.04
C ALA A 108 -21.04 -6.89 1.31
N ILE A 109 -19.94 -6.67 2.03
CA ILE A 109 -18.67 -6.20 1.46
C ILE A 109 -17.70 -7.37 1.37
N THR A 110 -17.13 -7.58 0.19
CA THR A 110 -15.98 -8.47 -0.04
C THR A 110 -14.79 -7.62 -0.43
N LEU A 111 -13.59 -7.89 0.13
CA LEU A 111 -12.37 -7.26 -0.37
C LEU A 111 -11.74 -8.14 -1.42
N VAL A 112 -11.58 -7.58 -2.61
CA VAL A 112 -11.16 -8.27 -3.81
C VAL A 112 -9.85 -7.69 -4.32
N ILE A 113 -8.97 -8.54 -4.85
CA ILE A 113 -7.72 -8.13 -5.48
C ILE A 113 -7.74 -8.41 -6.99
N GLY A 114 -7.26 -7.42 -7.75
CA GLY A 114 -7.39 -7.42 -9.21
C GLY A 114 -8.82 -7.14 -9.67
N THR A 115 -9.00 -6.99 -10.98
CA THR A 115 -10.29 -6.87 -11.65
C THR A 115 -10.40 -7.93 -12.74
N GLU A 116 -11.57 -8.03 -13.38
CA GLU A 116 -11.74 -8.84 -14.60
C GLU A 116 -10.73 -8.47 -15.70
N LYS A 117 -10.40 -7.19 -15.83
CA LYS A 117 -9.48 -6.68 -16.86
C LYS A 117 -8.01 -6.65 -16.39
N ARG A 118 -7.79 -6.57 -15.08
CA ARG A 118 -6.47 -6.34 -14.48
C ARG A 118 -6.14 -7.38 -13.43
N GLY A 119 -5.37 -8.37 -13.84
CA GLY A 119 -4.85 -9.37 -12.90
C GLY A 119 -3.71 -8.83 -12.02
N VAL A 120 -3.60 -9.36 -10.81
CA VAL A 120 -2.53 -9.07 -9.86
C VAL A 120 -1.77 -10.35 -9.53
N ASP A 121 -0.46 -10.34 -9.71
CA ASP A 121 0.39 -11.47 -9.35
C ASP A 121 0.50 -11.57 -7.84
N LEU A 122 0.16 -12.75 -7.31
CA LEU A 122 0.24 -13.09 -5.89
C LEU A 122 0.73 -14.52 -5.71
N PRO A 123 1.60 -14.76 -4.71
CA PRO A 123 1.93 -16.12 -4.30
C PRO A 123 0.71 -16.79 -3.67
N HIS A 124 0.62 -18.11 -3.81
CA HIS A 124 -0.37 -18.89 -3.06
C HIS A 124 0.03 -18.98 -1.59
N VAL A 125 -0.86 -18.56 -0.70
CA VAL A 125 -0.64 -18.56 0.76
C VAL A 125 -1.88 -19.15 1.43
N SER A 126 -1.67 -20.14 2.30
CA SER A 126 -2.75 -20.75 3.08
C SER A 126 -3.23 -19.81 4.21
N PRO A 127 -4.37 -20.09 4.87
CA PRO A 127 -4.79 -19.36 6.07
C PRO A 127 -3.76 -19.39 7.21
N HIS A 128 -2.82 -20.33 7.18
CA HIS A 128 -1.71 -20.44 8.14
C HIS A 128 -0.44 -19.71 7.70
N PHE A 129 -0.53 -18.86 6.67
CA PHE A 129 0.58 -18.10 6.09
C PHE A 129 1.63 -18.95 5.36
N GLU A 130 1.41 -20.26 5.22
CA GLU A 130 2.34 -21.17 4.54
C GLU A 130 2.11 -21.15 3.03
N THR A 131 3.19 -21.20 2.25
CA THR A 131 3.14 -21.28 0.79
C THR A 131 2.91 -22.72 0.31
N ASN A 132 2.94 -22.95 -1.01
CA ASN A 132 2.99 -24.31 -1.55
C ASN A 132 4.30 -25.05 -1.23
N VAL A 133 5.34 -24.36 -0.77
CA VAL A 133 6.59 -24.97 -0.32
C VAL A 133 6.54 -25.12 1.19
N LYS A 134 6.35 -26.36 1.66
CA LYS A 134 6.27 -26.68 3.09
C LYS A 134 7.50 -26.16 3.83
N GLY A 135 7.29 -25.33 4.85
CA GLY A 135 8.31 -24.65 5.64
C GLY A 135 8.63 -23.21 5.21
N ILE A 136 8.07 -22.73 4.09
CA ILE A 136 8.18 -21.32 3.67
C ILE A 136 6.85 -20.62 3.87
N PHE A 137 6.89 -19.50 4.59
CA PHE A 137 5.75 -18.68 4.98
C PHE A 137 5.87 -17.27 4.38
N ILE A 138 4.74 -16.59 4.19
CA ILE A 138 4.66 -15.22 3.67
C ILE A 138 3.78 -14.37 4.58
N ALA A 139 4.26 -13.18 4.96
CA ALA A 139 3.48 -12.20 5.72
C ALA A 139 3.66 -10.77 5.20
N GLY A 140 2.70 -9.91 5.50
CA GLY A 140 2.71 -8.50 5.16
C GLY A 140 2.16 -8.21 3.76
N GLU A 141 2.67 -7.15 3.13
CA GLU A 141 2.13 -6.65 1.86
C GLU A 141 2.18 -7.69 0.73
N LEU A 142 3.12 -8.64 0.78
CA LEU A 142 3.25 -9.72 -0.20
C LEU A 142 1.99 -10.60 -0.28
N GLY A 143 1.25 -10.73 0.82
CA GLY A 143 -0.06 -11.39 0.89
C GLY A 143 -1.24 -10.50 0.45
N GLY A 144 -1.00 -9.29 -0.03
CA GLY A 144 -2.02 -8.39 -0.60
C GLY A 144 -2.59 -7.33 0.35
N MET A 145 -2.07 -7.18 1.58
CA MET A 145 -2.54 -6.19 2.56
C MET A 145 -1.43 -5.22 2.98
N GLY A 146 -1.42 -4.01 2.39
CA GLY A 146 -0.33 -3.02 2.53
C GLY A 146 -0.38 -2.07 3.72
N LEU A 147 -1.07 -2.40 4.81
CA LEU A 147 -1.16 -1.53 6.00
C LEU A 147 -0.19 -1.99 7.10
N ILE A 148 0.48 -1.06 7.79
CA ILE A 148 1.39 -1.35 8.92
C ILE A 148 0.72 -2.26 9.96
N LYS A 149 -0.51 -1.92 10.39
CA LYS A 149 -1.29 -2.74 11.33
C LYS A 149 -1.47 -4.18 10.83
N ASN A 150 -1.84 -4.36 9.56
CA ASN A 150 -2.07 -5.69 9.01
C ASN A 150 -0.75 -6.46 8.91
N ALA A 151 0.32 -5.80 8.49
CA ALA A 151 1.65 -6.39 8.43
C ALA A 151 2.12 -6.88 9.81
N VAL A 152 1.96 -6.06 10.86
CA VAL A 152 2.29 -6.45 12.24
C VAL A 152 1.46 -7.65 12.70
N ILE A 153 0.14 -7.62 12.52
CA ILE A 153 -0.75 -8.73 12.90
C ILE A 153 -0.35 -10.03 12.18
N GLN A 154 -0.13 -9.95 10.87
CA GLN A 154 0.25 -11.11 10.06
C GLN A 154 1.62 -11.67 10.42
N GLY A 155 2.60 -10.80 10.70
CA GLY A 155 3.93 -11.22 11.15
C GLY A 155 3.84 -12.06 12.42
N LYS A 156 3.06 -11.62 13.40
CA LYS A 156 2.78 -12.40 14.61
C LYS A 156 2.06 -13.71 14.30
N GLN A 157 0.98 -13.68 13.53
CA GLN A 157 0.18 -14.87 13.20
C GLN A 157 0.99 -15.91 12.43
N ALA A 158 1.88 -15.49 11.53
CA ALA A 158 2.78 -16.40 10.83
C ALA A 158 3.69 -17.13 11.81
N ILE A 159 4.30 -16.42 12.76
CA ILE A 159 5.13 -17.05 13.82
C ILE A 159 4.31 -17.98 14.71
N ASP A 160 3.10 -17.60 15.11
CA ASP A 160 2.21 -18.44 15.93
C ASP A 160 1.85 -19.76 15.21
N ASN A 161 1.77 -19.75 13.88
CA ASN A 161 1.56 -20.97 13.09
C ASN A 161 2.86 -21.78 12.94
N ILE A 162 3.97 -21.11 12.66
CA ILE A 162 5.30 -21.74 12.54
C ILE A 162 5.66 -22.47 13.84
N SER A 163 5.46 -21.83 14.99
CA SER A 163 5.81 -22.43 16.29
C SER A 163 5.04 -23.73 16.58
N LYS A 164 3.83 -23.89 16.02
CA LYS A 164 2.99 -25.09 16.16
C LYS A 164 3.35 -26.21 15.19
N SER A 165 3.88 -25.88 14.00
CA SER A 165 4.20 -26.84 12.94
C SER A 165 5.69 -27.11 12.77
N LEU A 166 6.56 -26.42 13.54
CA LEU A 166 8.01 -26.49 13.43
C LEU A 166 8.52 -27.91 13.68
N THR A 167 9.24 -28.45 12.70
CA THR A 167 10.04 -29.66 12.85
C THR A 167 11.51 -29.26 12.91
N ARG A 168 12.23 -29.66 13.96
CA ARG A 168 13.64 -29.28 14.15
C ARG A 168 14.57 -30.31 13.52
N SER A 169 15.45 -29.84 12.63
CA SER A 169 16.62 -30.56 12.16
C SER A 169 17.85 -30.19 12.98
N PRO A 170 18.73 -31.15 13.33
CA PRO A 170 20.02 -30.84 13.95
C PRO A 170 21.00 -30.14 12.99
N LYS A 171 20.72 -30.14 11.67
CA LYS A 171 21.54 -29.46 10.64
C LYS A 171 21.19 -27.97 10.50
N ALA A 172 20.07 -27.54 11.08
CA ALA A 172 19.61 -26.15 11.03
C ALA A 172 20.20 -25.32 12.18
N GLU A 173 20.90 -24.24 11.84
CA GLU A 173 21.42 -23.30 12.82
C GLU A 173 20.28 -22.53 13.51
N TYR A 174 19.22 -22.18 12.77
CA TYR A 174 18.08 -21.40 13.25
C TYR A 174 16.76 -22.16 13.15
N ASP A 175 15.87 -21.96 14.12
CA ASP A 175 14.47 -22.41 14.02
C ASP A 175 13.76 -21.69 12.87
N ILE A 176 14.06 -20.41 12.68
CA ILE A 176 13.46 -19.59 11.62
C ILE A 176 14.41 -18.49 11.13
N VAL A 177 14.46 -18.31 9.81
CA VAL A 177 15.03 -17.10 9.19
C VAL A 177 13.89 -16.23 8.66
N ILE A 178 13.86 -14.98 9.12
CA ILE A 178 12.89 -13.95 8.71
C ILE A 178 13.60 -13.03 7.71
N ILE A 179 13.03 -12.88 6.51
CA ILE A 179 13.61 -12.11 5.42
C ILE A 179 12.79 -10.83 5.23
N GLY A 180 13.41 -9.70 5.50
CA GLY A 180 12.82 -8.35 5.50
C GLY A 180 12.56 -7.84 6.93
N ALA A 181 12.97 -6.60 7.20
CA ALA A 181 12.79 -5.87 8.45
C ALA A 181 11.78 -4.72 8.31
N GLY A 182 10.76 -4.90 7.49
CA GLY A 182 9.55 -4.06 7.51
C GLY A 182 8.66 -4.37 8.73
N PRO A 183 7.48 -3.73 8.85
CA PRO A 183 6.58 -3.93 9.99
C PRO A 183 6.20 -5.40 10.26
N ALA A 184 6.01 -6.21 9.21
CA ALA A 184 5.74 -7.64 9.35
C ALA A 184 6.95 -8.40 9.90
N GLY A 185 8.15 -8.12 9.38
CA GLY A 185 9.39 -8.74 9.81
C GLY A 185 9.73 -8.40 11.26
N ILE A 186 9.67 -7.12 11.63
CA ILE A 186 9.91 -6.65 13.00
C ILE A 186 8.94 -7.32 13.98
N SER A 187 7.64 -7.36 13.64
CA SER A 187 6.66 -8.04 14.48
C SER A 187 6.93 -9.55 14.57
N ALA A 188 7.39 -10.18 13.49
CA ALA A 188 7.74 -11.59 13.50
C ALA A 188 8.99 -11.85 14.34
N SER A 189 10.01 -10.99 14.31
CA SER A 189 11.20 -11.11 15.15
C SER A 189 10.82 -11.05 16.65
N LEU A 190 9.94 -10.12 17.00
CA LEU A 190 9.41 -10.00 18.37
C LEU A 190 8.58 -11.21 18.79
N ALA A 191 7.67 -11.68 17.92
CA ALA A 191 6.87 -12.87 18.20
C ALA A 191 7.72 -14.15 18.29
N ALA A 192 8.79 -14.25 17.51
CA ALA A 192 9.71 -15.38 17.55
C ALA A 192 10.47 -15.40 18.88
N LYS A 193 10.90 -14.23 19.37
CA LYS A 193 11.48 -14.07 20.71
C LYS A 193 10.50 -14.44 21.82
N GLU A 194 9.26 -13.96 21.74
CA GLU A 194 8.18 -14.30 22.68
C GLU A 194 7.92 -15.81 22.72
N SER A 195 7.98 -16.46 21.56
CA SER A 195 7.82 -17.92 21.38
C SER A 195 9.09 -18.73 21.68
N LYS A 196 10.18 -18.08 22.13
CA LYS A 196 11.48 -18.71 22.42
C LYS A 196 12.08 -19.48 21.23
N LEU A 197 11.81 -19.03 20.00
CA LEU A 197 12.41 -19.59 18.78
C LEU A 197 13.80 -18.99 18.55
N LYS A 198 14.75 -19.81 18.11
CA LYS A 198 16.06 -19.32 17.66
C LYS A 198 15.92 -18.70 16.27
N ALA A 199 15.76 -17.38 16.20
CA ALA A 199 15.49 -16.65 14.96
C ALA A 199 16.64 -15.76 14.51
N MET A 200 16.80 -15.61 13.18
CA MET A 200 17.61 -14.57 12.56
C MET A 200 16.73 -13.72 11.64
N THR A 201 16.88 -12.40 11.68
CA THR A 201 16.19 -11.49 10.75
C THR A 201 17.22 -10.81 9.85
N ILE A 202 16.98 -10.86 8.54
CA ILE A 202 17.90 -10.38 7.50
C ILE A 202 17.21 -9.29 6.68
N GLU A 203 17.86 -8.15 6.50
CA GLU A 203 17.36 -6.98 5.75
C GLU A 203 18.41 -6.51 4.74
N GLN A 204 17.99 -6.34 3.49
CA GLN A 204 18.87 -5.93 2.39
C GLN A 204 19.35 -4.48 2.53
N ASP A 205 18.52 -3.63 3.13
CA ASP A 205 18.81 -2.21 3.34
C ASP A 205 18.93 -1.94 4.85
N SER A 206 17.95 -1.25 5.43
CA SER A 206 17.94 -0.84 6.84
C SER A 206 16.57 -1.05 7.49
N LEU A 207 16.56 -1.00 8.82
CA LEU A 207 15.36 -1.17 9.65
C LEU A 207 14.17 -0.32 9.17
N GLY A 208 13.00 -0.97 9.06
CA GLY A 208 11.72 -0.33 8.74
C GLY A 208 11.23 -0.56 7.31
N GLY A 209 12.03 -1.18 6.45
CA GLY A 209 11.66 -1.50 5.06
C GLY A 209 11.24 -0.24 4.30
N THR A 210 10.09 -0.27 3.61
CA THR A 210 9.56 0.89 2.84
C THR A 210 9.52 2.20 3.63
N VAL A 211 9.29 2.14 4.95
CA VAL A 211 9.25 3.34 5.80
C VAL A 211 10.61 4.04 5.84
N TYR A 212 11.71 3.28 5.81
CA TYR A 212 13.06 3.81 5.83
C TYR A 212 13.35 4.70 4.61
N SER A 213 12.77 4.40 3.45
CA SER A 213 12.99 5.15 2.21
C SER A 213 12.21 6.47 2.13
N PHE A 214 11.32 6.75 3.07
CA PHE A 214 10.51 7.97 3.07
C PHE A 214 11.31 9.22 3.50
N PRO A 215 10.84 10.43 3.14
CA PRO A 215 11.37 11.67 3.70
C PRO A 215 11.30 11.70 5.23
N ARG A 216 12.30 12.31 5.89
CA ARG A 216 12.47 12.34 7.36
C ARG A 216 11.23 12.83 8.12
N LYS A 217 10.57 13.86 7.60
CA LYS A 217 9.38 14.49 8.19
C LYS A 217 8.06 13.88 7.71
N LYS A 218 8.08 12.80 6.91
CA LYS A 218 6.85 12.20 6.38
C LYS A 218 5.97 11.72 7.53
N ILE A 219 4.71 12.15 7.52
CA ILE A 219 3.68 11.61 8.40
C ILE A 219 3.16 10.30 7.81
N ILE A 220 3.12 9.29 8.65
CA ILE A 220 2.68 7.94 8.34
C ILE A 220 1.35 7.70 9.04
N MET A 221 0.35 7.35 8.24
CA MET A 221 -0.94 6.92 8.74
C MET A 221 -0.86 5.45 9.16
N THR A 222 -1.42 5.13 10.30
CA THR A 222 -1.50 3.76 10.82
C THR A 222 -2.76 3.61 11.67
N ALA A 223 -2.94 2.46 12.29
CA ALA A 223 -4.09 2.17 13.13
C ALA A 223 -3.66 1.50 14.43
N PRO A 224 -4.46 1.60 15.51
CA PRO A 224 -4.17 0.92 16.75
C PRO A 224 -3.95 -0.57 16.53
N MET A 225 -2.88 -1.09 17.12
CA MET A 225 -2.43 -2.46 16.96
C MET A 225 -1.74 -2.96 18.24
N HIS A 226 -1.59 -4.28 18.35
CA HIS A 226 -0.81 -4.89 19.41
C HIS A 226 0.52 -5.36 18.82
N LEU A 227 1.62 -4.87 19.38
CA LEU A 227 2.96 -5.26 18.99
C LEU A 227 3.50 -6.27 20.03
N PRO A 228 4.00 -7.45 19.61
CA PRO A 228 4.57 -8.43 20.52
C PRO A 228 5.71 -7.83 21.35
N LEU A 229 5.81 -8.19 22.63
CA LEU A 229 6.83 -7.69 23.58
C LEU A 229 6.86 -6.15 23.79
N TYR A 230 5.82 -5.42 23.37
CA TYR A 230 5.65 -3.98 23.62
C TYR A 230 4.26 -3.64 24.15
N GLY A 231 3.21 -4.26 23.60
CA GLY A 231 1.82 -4.03 24.00
C GLY A 231 1.01 -3.21 23.00
N LYS A 232 0.03 -2.45 23.50
CA LYS A 232 -0.91 -1.69 22.66
C LYS A 232 -0.27 -0.41 22.13
N PHE A 233 -0.06 -0.34 20.81
CA PHE A 233 0.26 0.87 20.08
C PHE A 233 -1.04 1.57 19.66
N LYS A 234 -1.24 2.82 20.07
CA LYS A 234 -2.54 3.54 19.92
C LYS A 234 -2.52 4.71 18.94
N LYS A 235 -1.37 5.11 18.41
CA LYS A 235 -1.28 6.26 17.48
C LYS A 235 -1.95 5.90 16.14
N THR A 236 -2.66 6.86 15.55
CA THR A 236 -3.20 6.79 14.18
C THR A 236 -2.32 7.54 13.18
N GLU A 237 -1.49 8.46 13.67
CA GLU A 237 -0.52 9.22 12.89
C GLU A 237 0.82 9.24 13.64
N ILE A 238 1.91 9.09 12.92
CA ILE A 238 3.26 9.09 13.47
C ILE A 238 4.27 9.56 12.41
N THR A 239 5.31 10.29 12.78
CA THR A 239 6.38 10.63 11.83
C THR A 239 7.23 9.40 11.51
N LYS A 240 7.91 9.39 10.36
CA LYS A 240 8.92 8.37 10.03
C LYS A 240 9.93 8.19 11.17
N THR A 241 10.48 9.30 11.66
CA THR A 241 11.54 9.29 12.68
C THR A 241 11.06 8.65 13.98
N GLU A 242 9.88 9.02 14.47
CA GLU A 242 9.30 8.41 15.67
C GLU A 242 8.99 6.92 15.47
N LEU A 243 8.52 6.52 14.28
CA LEU A 243 8.18 5.12 14.01
C LEU A 243 9.43 4.23 13.95
N LEU A 244 10.51 4.70 13.31
CA LEU A 244 11.78 3.98 13.30
C LEU A 244 12.41 3.93 14.70
N GLY A 245 12.34 5.03 15.46
CA GLY A 245 12.80 5.06 16.85
C GLY A 245 12.04 4.08 17.74
N LEU A 246 10.72 3.95 17.56
CA LEU A 246 9.93 2.93 18.26
C LEU A 246 10.40 1.50 17.91
N TRP A 247 10.66 1.22 16.64
CA TRP A 247 11.14 -0.11 16.23
C TRP A 247 12.49 -0.44 16.84
N ASP A 248 13.42 0.50 16.79
CA ASP A 248 14.75 0.35 17.37
C ASP A 248 14.68 0.14 18.89
N GLU A 249 13.88 0.97 19.59
CA GLU A 249 13.66 0.87 21.04
C GLU A 249 13.14 -0.51 21.43
N VAL A 250 12.12 -1.02 20.73
CA VAL A 250 11.48 -2.29 21.06
C VAL A 250 12.40 -3.47 20.76
N LEU A 251 13.15 -3.44 19.67
CA LEU A 251 14.13 -4.49 19.33
C LEU A 251 15.28 -4.51 20.34
N THR A 252 15.82 -3.34 20.68
CA THR A 252 16.92 -3.18 21.65
C THR A 252 16.51 -3.65 23.04
N LYS A 253 15.34 -3.24 23.54
CA LYS A 253 14.81 -3.67 24.85
C LYS A 253 14.63 -5.19 24.97
N ASN A 254 14.45 -5.88 23.85
CA ASN A 254 14.24 -7.33 23.79
C ASN A 254 15.48 -8.11 23.32
N ASN A 255 16.63 -7.44 23.18
CA ASN A 255 17.90 -8.02 22.71
C ASN A 255 17.74 -8.77 21.38
N ILE A 256 17.09 -8.12 20.41
CA ILE A 256 16.91 -8.63 19.05
C ILE A 256 17.77 -7.80 18.11
N THR A 257 18.65 -8.47 17.37
CA THR A 257 19.53 -7.83 16.38
C THR A 257 19.08 -8.23 14.97
N ILE A 258 18.97 -7.23 14.10
CA ILE A 258 18.65 -7.42 12.68
C ILE A 258 19.95 -7.33 11.87
N GLN A 259 20.13 -8.24 10.93
CA GLN A 259 21.27 -8.24 10.01
C GLN A 259 20.95 -7.31 8.84
N GLU A 260 21.32 -6.03 8.97
CA GLU A 260 21.12 -5.01 7.93
C GLU A 260 22.21 -5.08 6.84
N ASN A 261 21.93 -4.44 5.70
CA ASN A 261 22.77 -4.43 4.51
C ASN A 261 23.12 -5.85 4.00
N GLU A 262 22.25 -6.84 4.24
CA GLU A 262 22.45 -8.24 3.87
C GLU A 262 21.27 -8.72 3.02
N ARG A 263 21.53 -8.96 1.74
CA ARG A 263 20.51 -9.37 0.77
C ARG A 263 20.48 -10.88 0.65
N VAL A 264 19.30 -11.49 0.81
CA VAL A 264 19.09 -12.90 0.46
C VAL A 264 19.05 -13.06 -1.05
N ILE A 265 19.85 -13.99 -1.56
CA ILE A 265 20.03 -14.29 -2.99
C ILE A 265 19.19 -15.50 -3.38
N SER A 266 19.25 -16.58 -2.59
CA SER A 266 18.53 -17.84 -2.87
C SER A 266 18.09 -18.53 -1.58
N ILE A 267 17.09 -19.39 -1.75
CA ILE A 267 16.53 -20.25 -0.70
C ILE A 267 16.38 -21.63 -1.31
N GLU A 268 17.12 -22.59 -0.79
CA GLU A 268 17.13 -23.96 -1.27
C GLU A 268 16.70 -24.91 -0.16
N LYS A 269 15.90 -25.93 -0.50
CA LYS A 269 15.42 -26.93 0.46
C LYS A 269 16.31 -28.15 0.40
N ASN A 270 16.93 -28.50 1.52
CA ASN A 270 17.77 -29.67 1.69
C ASN A 270 17.11 -30.64 2.67
N GLU A 271 16.47 -31.70 2.17
CA GLU A 271 15.81 -32.77 2.95
C GLU A 271 14.88 -32.25 4.07
N ASP A 272 15.46 -31.95 5.23
CA ASP A 272 14.84 -31.57 6.50
C ASP A 272 15.06 -30.10 6.92
N HIS A 273 15.83 -29.31 6.17
CA HIS A 273 16.11 -27.90 6.46
C HIS A 273 16.22 -27.06 5.17
N PHE A 274 16.42 -25.76 5.33
CA PHE A 274 16.67 -24.80 4.27
C PHE A 274 18.08 -24.24 4.36
N VAL A 275 18.67 -23.99 3.20
CA VAL A 275 19.91 -23.23 3.02
C VAL A 275 19.54 -21.88 2.42
N VAL A 276 19.83 -20.82 3.15
CA VAL A 276 19.57 -19.43 2.73
C VAL A 276 20.92 -18.80 2.40
N GLN A 277 21.14 -18.48 1.13
CA GLN A 277 22.36 -17.83 0.67
C GLN A 277 22.14 -16.31 0.66
N THR A 278 23.05 -15.57 1.26
CA THR A 278 23.08 -14.10 1.23
C THR A 278 24.31 -13.59 0.49
N ASN A 279 24.36 -12.28 0.24
CA ASN A 279 25.56 -11.62 -0.29
C ASN A 279 26.75 -11.60 0.69
N LYS A 280 26.57 -12.03 1.95
CA LYS A 280 27.63 -12.05 2.97
C LYS A 280 27.98 -13.46 3.43
N LYS A 281 26.99 -14.33 3.63
CA LYS A 281 27.16 -15.65 4.24
C LYS A 281 26.06 -16.61 3.80
N THR A 282 26.20 -17.87 4.20
CA THR A 282 25.17 -18.89 4.07
C THR A 282 24.67 -19.27 5.46
N VAL A 283 23.36 -19.37 5.65
CA VAL A 283 22.74 -19.76 6.92
C VAL A 283 21.77 -20.93 6.71
N THR A 284 21.66 -21.81 7.70
CA THR A 284 20.73 -22.95 7.66
C THR A 284 19.58 -22.77 8.65
N THR A 285 18.37 -23.17 8.24
CA THR A 285 17.17 -22.98 9.07
C THR A 285 16.08 -24.03 8.84
N ASN A 286 15.25 -24.28 9.86
CA ASN A 286 14.11 -25.19 9.74
C ASN A 286 12.95 -24.60 8.93
N SER A 287 12.74 -23.28 9.02
CA SER A 287 11.64 -22.57 8.35
C SER A 287 12.08 -21.19 7.88
N VAL A 288 11.42 -20.68 6.84
CA VAL A 288 11.64 -19.32 6.34
C VAL A 288 10.34 -18.52 6.41
N LEU A 289 10.40 -17.29 6.89
CA LEU A 289 9.32 -16.31 6.75
C LEU A 289 9.75 -15.17 5.82
N LEU A 290 9.05 -15.02 4.70
CA LEU A 290 9.21 -13.93 3.77
C LEU A 290 8.32 -12.74 4.18
N ALA A 291 8.96 -11.68 4.65
CA ALA A 291 8.36 -10.40 5.05
C ALA A 291 8.87 -9.22 4.20
N ILE A 292 9.22 -9.51 2.94
CA ILE A 292 9.90 -8.59 1.99
C ILE A 292 9.00 -7.53 1.34
N GLY A 293 7.69 -7.51 1.65
CA GLY A 293 6.72 -6.58 1.07
C GLY A 293 6.50 -6.77 -0.44
N ARG A 294 5.83 -5.81 -1.11
CA ARG A 294 5.63 -5.83 -2.59
C ARG A 294 6.42 -4.79 -3.35
N ARG A 295 6.87 -3.72 -2.68
CA ARG A 295 7.65 -2.68 -3.35
C ARG A 295 9.00 -3.19 -3.85
N GLY A 296 9.52 -4.28 -3.28
CA GLY A 296 10.75 -4.93 -3.73
C GLY A 296 11.89 -3.93 -3.93
N SER A 297 12.69 -4.15 -4.97
CA SER A 297 13.65 -3.16 -5.45
C SER A 297 12.96 -2.11 -6.32
N PRO A 298 13.40 -0.84 -6.27
CA PRO A 298 12.92 0.19 -7.19
C PRO A 298 13.06 -0.26 -8.65
N ARG A 299 12.05 0.00 -9.46
CA ARG A 299 12.11 -0.29 -10.89
C ARG A 299 13.13 0.61 -11.56
N LYS A 300 14.15 -0.01 -12.16
CA LYS A 300 15.14 0.65 -12.99
C LYS A 300 14.50 1.09 -14.33
N LEU A 301 14.96 2.20 -14.89
CA LEU A 301 14.58 2.68 -16.21
C LEU A 301 15.30 1.91 -17.33
N GLY A 302 16.47 1.34 -17.04
CA GLY A 302 17.31 0.63 -17.99
C GLY A 302 17.99 1.55 -18.99
N VAL A 303 18.20 2.82 -18.63
CA VAL A 303 18.78 3.84 -19.52
C VAL A 303 20.25 4.07 -19.24
N GLU A 304 20.99 4.48 -20.27
CA GLU A 304 22.40 4.86 -20.10
C GLU A 304 22.53 6.00 -19.10
N GLY A 305 23.47 5.87 -18.15
CA GLY A 305 23.75 6.86 -17.09
C GLY A 305 22.83 6.78 -15.86
N GLU A 306 21.96 5.77 -15.77
CA GLU A 306 21.13 5.55 -14.58
C GLU A 306 21.93 5.22 -13.31
N GLU A 307 23.17 4.75 -13.46
CA GLU A 307 24.05 4.39 -12.34
C GLU A 307 24.92 5.57 -11.84
N LEU A 308 24.74 6.78 -12.38
CA LEU A 308 25.43 7.99 -11.92
C LEU A 308 25.01 8.38 -10.49
N GLU A 309 25.92 8.95 -9.72
CA GLU A 309 25.68 9.33 -8.30
C GLU A 309 24.53 10.34 -8.13
N LYS A 310 24.25 11.16 -9.15
CA LYS A 310 23.13 12.11 -9.18
C LYS A 310 21.75 11.45 -9.26
N VAL A 311 21.68 10.15 -9.52
CA VAL A 311 20.45 9.39 -9.67
C VAL A 311 20.09 8.68 -8.37
N SER A 312 18.91 8.96 -7.83
CA SER A 312 18.42 8.34 -6.60
C SER A 312 17.00 7.82 -6.76
N TYR A 313 16.67 6.76 -6.03
CA TYR A 313 15.31 6.17 -5.94
C TYR A 313 14.60 6.54 -4.63
N ARG A 314 15.21 7.46 -3.86
CA ARG A 314 14.71 7.92 -2.56
C ARG A 314 15.08 9.38 -2.33
N LEU A 315 14.16 10.09 -1.70
CA LEU A 315 14.40 11.44 -1.18
C LEU A 315 14.28 11.36 0.34
N ILE A 316 15.41 11.46 1.04
CA ILE A 316 15.46 11.32 2.51
C ILE A 316 15.32 12.70 3.17
N GLU A 317 16.11 13.67 2.73
CA GLU A 317 16.23 15.00 3.34
C GLU A 317 16.06 16.09 2.28
N PRO A 318 14.81 16.42 1.91
CA PRO A 318 14.51 17.49 0.93
C PRO A 318 15.14 18.83 1.32
N GLU A 319 15.27 19.13 2.61
CA GLU A 319 15.83 20.38 3.13
C GLU A 319 17.29 20.65 2.72
N PHE A 320 18.03 19.62 2.29
CA PHE A 320 19.40 19.78 1.81
C PHE A 320 19.51 19.96 0.29
N VAL A 321 18.40 19.83 -0.43
CA VAL A 321 18.36 20.04 -1.89
C VAL A 321 17.94 21.48 -2.15
N ASN A 322 18.91 22.36 -2.42
CA ASN A 322 18.65 23.78 -2.62
C ASN A 322 19.32 24.31 -3.89
N ASN A 323 18.61 25.18 -4.62
CA ASN A 323 19.05 25.83 -5.86
C ASN A 323 19.60 24.84 -6.91
N GLN A 324 18.95 23.68 -7.06
CA GLN A 324 19.32 22.64 -8.03
C GLN A 324 18.29 22.56 -9.17
N ASP A 325 18.74 22.14 -10.35
CA ASP A 325 17.87 21.68 -11.42
C ASP A 325 17.52 20.20 -11.20
N VAL A 326 16.30 19.89 -10.77
CA VAL A 326 15.89 18.55 -10.34
C VAL A 326 14.89 17.93 -11.31
N LEU A 327 15.22 16.74 -11.79
CA LEU A 327 14.29 15.90 -12.55
C LEU A 327 13.66 14.85 -11.62
N VAL A 328 12.33 14.81 -11.56
CA VAL A 328 11.58 13.73 -10.90
C VAL A 328 10.90 12.87 -11.97
N VAL A 329 11.02 11.55 -11.90
CA VAL A 329 10.43 10.61 -12.87
C VAL A 329 9.32 9.81 -12.20
N GLY A 330 8.09 9.91 -12.70
CA GLY A 330 6.95 9.11 -12.24
C GLY A 330 5.66 9.92 -12.10
N GLY A 331 4.53 9.20 -11.94
CA GLY A 331 3.19 9.82 -11.82
C GLY A 331 2.34 9.22 -10.70
N GLY A 332 2.97 8.54 -9.74
CA GLY A 332 2.32 8.05 -8.52
C GLY A 332 2.54 9.00 -7.34
N ASP A 333 1.86 8.75 -6.21
CA ASP A 333 1.97 9.61 -5.02
C ASP A 333 3.41 9.86 -4.57
N SER A 334 4.29 8.85 -4.64
CA SER A 334 5.71 9.00 -4.26
C SER A 334 6.46 10.03 -5.13
N ALA A 335 6.17 10.09 -6.43
CA ALA A 335 6.78 11.07 -7.34
C ALA A 335 6.24 12.47 -7.05
N ILE A 336 4.93 12.60 -6.87
CA ILE A 336 4.27 13.88 -6.61
C ILE A 336 4.69 14.46 -5.25
N GLU A 337 4.69 13.65 -4.20
CA GLU A 337 5.13 14.06 -2.87
C GLU A 337 6.60 14.51 -2.88
N THR A 338 7.46 13.84 -3.65
CA THR A 338 8.86 14.24 -3.82
C THR A 338 8.97 15.58 -4.52
N ALA A 339 8.28 15.76 -5.66
CA ALA A 339 8.32 17.01 -6.40
C ALA A 339 7.81 18.18 -5.55
N LEU A 340 6.71 18.00 -4.82
CA LEU A 340 6.17 19.02 -3.91
C LEU A 340 7.12 19.32 -2.74
N ALA A 341 7.79 18.32 -2.17
CA ALA A 341 8.72 18.52 -1.06
C ALA A 341 9.98 19.31 -1.45
N LEU A 342 10.33 19.34 -2.74
CA LEU A 342 11.51 20.06 -3.24
C LEU A 342 11.23 21.54 -3.56
N ILE A 343 9.97 21.98 -3.52
CA ILE A 343 9.60 23.39 -3.81
C ILE A 343 10.26 24.36 -2.83
N GLU A 344 10.33 24.00 -1.55
CA GLU A 344 10.87 24.88 -0.49
C GLU A 344 12.35 25.23 -0.69
N GLY A 345 13.10 24.43 -1.44
CA GLY A 345 14.53 24.62 -1.69
C GLY A 345 14.90 25.56 -2.84
N ASN A 346 13.94 26.31 -3.40
CA ASN A 346 14.16 27.18 -4.56
C ASN A 346 14.79 26.44 -5.77
N ASN A 347 14.33 25.21 -6.00
CA ASN A 347 14.82 24.33 -7.07
C ASN A 347 14.03 24.55 -8.37
N THR A 348 14.66 24.33 -9.52
CA THR A 348 13.95 24.18 -10.80
C THR A 348 13.49 22.73 -10.91
N ILE A 349 12.17 22.48 -10.86
CA ILE A 349 11.66 21.11 -10.79
C ILE A 349 10.96 20.74 -12.09
N THR A 350 11.45 19.70 -12.76
CA THR A 350 10.78 19.06 -13.90
C THR A 350 10.28 17.68 -13.48
N LEU A 351 8.98 17.42 -13.67
CA LEU A 351 8.36 16.13 -13.43
C LEU A 351 8.07 15.44 -14.77
N SER A 352 8.79 14.38 -15.07
CA SER A 352 8.60 13.55 -16.27
C SER A 352 7.70 12.36 -15.96
N TYR A 353 6.62 12.22 -16.73
CA TYR A 353 5.69 11.12 -16.58
C TYR A 353 5.22 10.58 -17.93
N ARG A 354 5.38 9.27 -18.13
CA ARG A 354 4.98 8.56 -19.35
C ARG A 354 3.48 8.56 -19.63
N GLY A 355 2.64 8.79 -18.61
CA GLY A 355 1.19 8.86 -18.79
C GLY A 355 0.76 10.21 -19.36
N ASP A 356 -0.47 10.30 -19.82
CA ASP A 356 -1.10 11.54 -20.27
C ASP A 356 -1.76 12.32 -19.12
N SER A 357 -2.00 11.67 -17.98
CA SER A 357 -2.74 12.23 -16.85
C SER A 357 -2.49 11.47 -15.54
N PHE A 358 -2.60 12.17 -14.41
CA PHE A 358 -2.44 11.57 -13.08
C PHE A 358 -3.69 10.78 -12.64
N SER A 359 -3.77 9.50 -13.04
CA SER A 359 -4.90 8.60 -12.75
C SER A 359 -4.74 7.75 -11.49
N ARG A 360 -3.63 7.89 -10.74
CA ARG A 360 -3.31 6.96 -9.62
C ARG A 360 -2.97 7.63 -8.30
N ILE A 361 -3.14 8.95 -8.21
CA ILE A 361 -2.73 9.71 -7.03
C ILE A 361 -3.92 10.07 -6.13
N LYS A 362 -3.61 10.29 -4.85
CA LYS A 362 -4.58 10.73 -3.86
C LYS A 362 -5.14 12.12 -4.21
N PRO A 363 -6.41 12.41 -3.85
CA PRO A 363 -7.05 13.67 -4.22
C PRO A 363 -6.27 14.90 -3.72
N LYS A 364 -5.74 14.85 -2.48
CA LYS A 364 -4.91 15.93 -1.94
C LYS A 364 -3.67 16.18 -2.79
N ASN A 365 -2.98 15.11 -3.20
CA ASN A 365 -1.78 15.22 -4.03
C ASN A 365 -2.12 15.73 -5.43
N PHE A 366 -3.28 15.35 -5.98
CA PHE A 366 -3.79 15.85 -7.25
C PHE A 366 -4.04 17.37 -7.22
N GLU A 367 -4.73 17.87 -6.20
CA GLU A 367 -4.96 19.32 -6.06
C GLU A 367 -3.64 20.08 -5.85
N ASN A 368 -2.74 19.55 -5.02
CA ASN A 368 -1.45 20.17 -4.75
C ASN A 368 -0.56 20.26 -5.99
N ILE A 369 -0.43 19.17 -6.77
CA ILE A 369 0.37 19.22 -8.00
C ILE A 369 -0.25 20.14 -9.02
N LYS A 370 -1.58 20.12 -9.18
CA LYS A 370 -2.28 21.01 -10.11
C LYS A 370 -2.00 22.48 -9.77
N LYS A 371 -2.11 22.85 -8.49
CA LYS A 371 -1.77 24.18 -8.01
C LYS A 371 -0.31 24.54 -8.31
N ALA A 372 0.64 23.63 -8.05
CA ALA A 372 2.05 23.85 -8.34
C ALA A 372 2.34 24.08 -9.84
N VAL A 373 1.64 23.37 -10.73
CA VAL A 373 1.72 23.59 -12.18
C VAL A 373 1.15 24.97 -12.56
N GLU A 374 -0.01 25.35 -12.02
CA GLU A 374 -0.64 26.65 -12.27
C GLU A 374 0.25 27.81 -11.80
N GLU A 375 0.93 27.65 -10.66
CA GLU A 375 1.89 28.60 -10.09
C GLU A 375 3.27 28.54 -10.78
N LYS A 376 3.47 27.63 -11.75
CA LYS A 376 4.74 27.39 -12.45
C LYS A 376 5.92 27.04 -11.54
N THR A 377 5.65 26.48 -10.36
CA THR A 377 6.69 25.99 -9.44
C THR A 377 7.20 24.61 -9.81
N ILE A 378 6.39 23.83 -10.55
CA ILE A 378 6.77 22.54 -11.12
C ILE A 378 6.37 22.51 -12.59
N ASP A 379 7.33 22.20 -13.47
CA ASP A 379 7.06 21.90 -14.88
C ASP A 379 6.76 20.42 -15.06
N VAL A 380 5.62 20.08 -15.68
CA VAL A 380 5.19 18.68 -15.84
C VAL A 380 5.22 18.31 -17.32
N MET A 381 6.04 17.31 -17.64
CA MET A 381 6.11 16.70 -18.96
C MET A 381 5.29 15.40 -18.94
N PHE A 382 4.13 15.44 -19.58
CA PHE A 382 3.34 14.22 -19.84
C PHE A 382 3.83 13.51 -21.10
N LYS A 383 3.45 12.24 -21.23
CA LYS A 383 3.85 11.36 -22.33
C LYS A 383 5.35 11.37 -22.58
N SER A 384 6.14 11.50 -21.51
CA SER A 384 7.59 11.63 -21.58
C SER A 384 8.31 10.39 -21.05
N ASN A 385 9.41 10.04 -21.70
CA ASN A 385 10.30 8.95 -21.31
C ASN A 385 11.75 9.45 -21.33
N ILE A 386 12.52 9.02 -20.34
CA ILE A 386 13.95 9.32 -20.27
C ILE A 386 14.67 8.38 -21.24
N VAL A 387 15.60 8.93 -22.03
CA VAL A 387 16.38 8.17 -23.02
C VAL A 387 17.80 7.95 -22.51
N LYS A 388 18.41 8.99 -21.94
CA LYS A 388 19.79 8.98 -21.45
C LYS A 388 19.97 10.00 -20.34
N ILE A 389 20.74 9.64 -19.32
CA ILE A 389 21.16 10.53 -18.23
C ILE A 389 22.66 10.79 -18.42
N SER A 390 23.04 12.06 -18.46
CA SER A 390 24.43 12.50 -18.51
C SER A 390 24.77 13.26 -17.21
N GLU A 391 26.04 13.56 -17.00
CA GLU A 391 26.55 14.23 -15.78
C GLU A 391 25.80 15.53 -15.44
N LYS A 392 25.44 16.34 -16.45
CA LYS A 392 24.79 17.65 -16.26
C LYS A 392 23.49 17.83 -17.01
N THR A 393 23.08 16.82 -17.78
CA THR A 393 21.90 16.90 -18.64
C THR A 393 21.15 15.58 -18.65
N VAL A 394 19.86 15.63 -18.97
CA VAL A 394 19.04 14.46 -19.25
C VAL A 394 18.37 14.65 -20.60
N LYS A 395 18.41 13.61 -21.42
CA LYS A 395 17.72 13.53 -22.70
C LYS A 395 16.35 12.89 -22.50
N ILE A 396 15.31 13.62 -22.85
CA ILE A 396 13.91 13.24 -22.68
C ILE A 396 13.23 13.22 -24.05
N MET A 397 12.49 12.15 -24.30
CA MET A 397 11.61 12.02 -25.45
C MET A 397 10.17 12.21 -24.97
N PHE A 398 9.41 13.10 -25.61
CA PHE A 398 8.02 13.37 -25.23
C PHE A 398 7.16 13.68 -26.45
N GLU A 399 5.85 13.50 -26.33
CA GLU A 399 4.90 13.80 -27.40
C GLU A 399 4.41 15.25 -27.28
N GLN A 400 4.60 16.04 -28.33
CA GLN A 400 4.08 17.41 -28.44
C GLN A 400 3.27 17.53 -29.73
N ASN A 401 1.97 17.87 -29.64
CA ASN A 401 1.06 17.98 -30.78
C ASN A 401 1.03 16.73 -31.68
N GLY A 402 1.14 15.53 -31.10
CA GLY A 402 1.14 14.26 -31.84
C GLY A 402 2.47 13.90 -32.50
N VAL A 403 3.52 14.72 -32.31
CA VAL A 403 4.88 14.45 -32.82
C VAL A 403 5.79 14.12 -31.65
N THR A 404 6.60 13.07 -31.81
CA THR A 404 7.65 12.73 -30.86
C THR A 404 8.81 13.71 -30.99
N VAL A 405 9.09 14.44 -29.91
CA VAL A 405 10.17 15.43 -29.83
C VAL A 405 11.20 14.95 -28.81
N GLU A 406 12.48 15.14 -29.14
CA GLU A 406 13.59 14.92 -28.23
C GLU A 406 14.10 16.27 -27.71
N LYS A 407 14.28 16.38 -26.40
CA LYS A 407 14.84 17.57 -25.75
C LYS A 407 15.88 17.15 -24.72
N GLU A 408 16.98 17.89 -24.71
CA GLU A 408 17.97 17.80 -23.66
C GLU A 408 17.72 18.92 -22.64
N ILE A 409 17.61 18.56 -21.38
CA ILE A 409 17.41 19.50 -20.27
C ILE A 409 18.63 19.47 -19.35
N LYS A 410 19.01 20.64 -18.84
CA LYS A 410 20.00 20.71 -17.75
C LYS A 410 19.37 20.13 -16.48
N ASN A 411 20.15 19.34 -15.76
CA ASN A 411 19.75 18.86 -14.44
C ASN A 411 20.99 18.54 -13.58
N ASP A 412 20.86 18.74 -12.28
CA ASP A 412 21.88 18.43 -11.28
C ASP A 412 21.52 17.13 -10.54
N LEU A 413 20.23 16.84 -10.34
CA LEU A 413 19.75 15.63 -9.65
C LEU A 413 18.62 14.92 -10.43
N VAL A 414 18.51 13.60 -10.27
CA VAL A 414 17.42 12.79 -10.81
C VAL A 414 16.84 11.91 -9.71
N TYR A 415 15.53 12.02 -9.47
CA TYR A 415 14.79 11.14 -8.58
C TYR A 415 13.83 10.23 -9.35
N ILE A 416 14.03 8.92 -9.28
CA ILE A 416 13.24 7.94 -10.04
C ILE A 416 12.22 7.24 -9.14
N PHE A 417 10.94 7.45 -9.43
CA PHE A 417 9.79 6.83 -8.76
C PHE A 417 8.88 6.12 -9.77
N ALA A 418 9.45 5.22 -10.57
CA ALA A 418 8.76 4.45 -11.60
C ALA A 418 7.96 3.23 -11.09
N GLY A 419 7.89 3.06 -9.76
CA GLY A 419 7.29 1.90 -9.09
C GLY A 419 8.33 0.90 -8.60
N GLY A 420 7.86 -0.26 -8.13
CA GLY A 420 8.71 -1.36 -7.66
C GLY A 420 8.63 -2.57 -8.58
N GLU A 421 9.66 -3.40 -8.54
CA GLU A 421 9.63 -4.73 -9.12
C GLU A 421 9.10 -5.73 -8.10
N LEU A 422 8.10 -6.52 -8.52
CA LEU A 422 7.63 -7.62 -7.69
C LEU A 422 8.75 -8.68 -7.63
N PRO A 423 9.00 -9.31 -6.47
CA PRO A 423 10.05 -10.32 -6.31
C PRO A 423 9.68 -11.66 -6.97
N ASN A 424 9.03 -11.65 -8.13
CA ASN A 424 8.46 -12.84 -8.77
C ASN A 424 9.53 -13.86 -9.14
N GLU A 425 10.67 -13.40 -9.68
CA GLU A 425 11.79 -14.28 -10.02
C GLU A 425 12.38 -14.94 -8.78
N PHE A 426 12.59 -14.16 -7.71
CA PHE A 426 13.09 -14.65 -6.43
C PHE A 426 12.15 -15.71 -5.83
N LEU A 427 10.85 -15.43 -5.77
CA LEU A 427 9.85 -16.36 -5.27
C LEU A 427 9.78 -17.64 -6.12
N SER A 428 9.85 -17.49 -7.44
CA SER A 428 9.82 -18.63 -8.38
C SER A 428 11.05 -19.52 -8.22
N LYS A 429 12.24 -18.94 -8.04
CA LYS A 429 13.48 -19.68 -7.71
C LYS A 429 13.38 -20.43 -6.39
N ALA A 430 12.68 -19.87 -5.41
CA ALA A 430 12.37 -20.55 -4.14
C ALA A 430 11.25 -21.62 -4.26
N GLY A 431 10.73 -21.89 -5.48
CA GLY A 431 9.69 -22.89 -5.73
C GLY A 431 8.26 -22.43 -5.41
N ILE A 432 8.06 -21.15 -5.09
CA ILE A 432 6.76 -20.60 -4.72
C ILE A 432 5.95 -20.33 -6.00
N ARG A 433 4.74 -20.89 -6.06
CA ARG A 433 3.82 -20.69 -7.18
C ARG A 433 3.17 -19.32 -7.09
N ILE A 434 3.31 -18.55 -8.15
CA ILE A 434 2.68 -17.25 -8.33
C ILE A 434 1.53 -17.42 -9.30
N THR A 435 0.36 -16.90 -8.94
CA THR A 435 -0.83 -16.93 -9.78
C THR A 435 -1.33 -15.51 -9.99
N LYS A 436 -1.82 -15.25 -11.20
CA LYS A 436 -2.42 -13.96 -11.53
C LYS A 436 -3.90 -13.98 -11.16
N LYS A 437 -4.26 -13.18 -10.17
CA LYS A 437 -5.59 -13.11 -9.55
C LYS A 437 -6.44 -12.06 -10.26
N TYR A 438 -7.62 -12.45 -10.78
CA TYR A 438 -8.56 -11.57 -11.48
C TYR A 438 -9.85 -11.45 -10.70
N GLY A 439 -9.95 -10.45 -9.84
CA GLY A 439 -11.18 -10.23 -9.06
C GLY A 439 -11.41 -11.28 -7.97
N GLU A 440 -10.35 -11.92 -7.46
CA GLU A 440 -10.48 -12.93 -6.41
C GLU A 440 -10.65 -12.30 -5.01
N ALA A 441 -11.50 -12.90 -4.19
CA ALA A 441 -11.75 -12.47 -2.83
C ALA A 441 -10.55 -12.79 -1.92
N VAL A 442 -10.03 -11.76 -1.26
CA VAL A 442 -8.99 -11.88 -0.22
C VAL A 442 -9.65 -11.97 1.17
N LEU A 443 -10.70 -11.18 1.39
CA LEU A 443 -11.55 -11.26 2.58
C LEU A 443 -13.00 -11.34 2.16
N LYS A 444 -13.67 -12.42 2.58
CA LYS A 444 -15.11 -12.65 2.44
C LYS A 444 -15.65 -13.00 3.83
N HIS A 445 -16.86 -12.55 4.16
CA HIS A 445 -17.57 -13.07 5.32
C HIS A 445 -17.87 -14.55 5.07
N GLN A 446 -17.66 -15.40 6.08
CA GLN A 446 -18.07 -16.80 5.99
C GLN A 446 -19.59 -16.85 6.08
N ASP A 447 -20.19 -17.64 5.20
CA ASP A 447 -21.65 -17.81 5.11
C ASP A 447 -22.22 -18.51 6.35
#